data_AF-A0A3D4HI95-F1
#
_entry.id   AF-A0A3D4HI95-F1
#
_cell.length_a   1.000
_cell.length_b   1.000
_cell.length_c   1.000
_cell.angle_alpha   90.00
_cell.angle_beta   90.00
_cell.angle_gamma   90.00
#
_symmetry.space_group_name_H-M   'P 1'
#
loop_
_entity.id
_entity.type
_entity.pdbx_description
1 polymer ?
#
loop_
_entity_poly.entity_id
_entity_poly.type
_entity_poly.pdbx_seq_one_letter_code
_entity_poly.pdbx_strand_id
1 'polypeptide(L)'
;MYSLKNISKQYATSFIRWSGALLALAFAPMVMGQFTYEESFRYSTAPGWNFGFDSGAFTPTLTGGGIDPNGDGWLRMTTASNNQSTYAYFDNTIPSADNDITVSFDYTVWGGTGADGLTVFLYDAATTFDPGAFGGSLGYANIIGSGGPVDGLDGGWVGVGLDTYGNYSNPNEGRNGGVGFRPDEVAVRGPGSGQTGYEYVAGTGGINIPGDGTPGSAGDPIPSLGVSLQFPSRPSGGSPYNYYGIQVEISKDNFVTARIDTDASDGIGDYTTLFTTDMSGMTRPSLSRIGFTASTGGATNYHEIRNLTIETSAQPVGTNFWDDDSGNGLWGTAVNWVGDIVPPSNSDIFFADDYGTGAESVNVQANRTVRSLNFDNPYAYTLNNRRIDFEAITGSIGINVSEANGVPGSPIDHTINSTVRFQDDLTITNTASNATLVFGGVVNGRNSGDIIIKGGGDVRVDGTIRRVPVINIEDGTLSLGASHRINNNVDIELSGGTFDTGGFSERVDTLTLSASSTIDLGSGSSTLLFSDSSAETWDSSAILSITNWSGSTSGGGTDVIRFGNNTSALTTTQLNQIRFVNPVGFNPGIYNAIILSNGEIVPVVPEPSTIIFGGLLVAVGLCDLYRRYRRKRGVAG
;
A
#
# COMPACT_ATOMS: atom_id res chain seq x y z
N MET A 1 -49.65 -6.54 -31.39
CA MET A 1 -49.97 -5.34 -30.58
C MET A 1 -49.96 -5.75 -29.12
N TYR A 2 -49.42 -4.85 -28.30
CA TYR A 2 -48.88 -5.01 -26.95
C TYR A 2 -49.83 -5.62 -25.89
N SER A 3 -49.21 -6.42 -24.99
CA SER A 3 -49.04 -6.14 -23.54
C SER A 3 -50.31 -5.86 -22.75
N LEU A 4 -50.72 -6.67 -21.77
CA LEU A 4 -50.16 -7.03 -20.46
C LEU A 4 -51.16 -6.55 -19.40
N LYS A 5 -51.12 -7.19 -18.24
CA LYS A 5 -51.86 -6.81 -17.04
C LYS A 5 -51.01 -7.08 -15.79
N ASN A 6 -51.19 -6.17 -14.83
CA ASN A 6 -51.33 -6.36 -13.38
C ASN A 6 -50.08 -6.67 -12.52
N ILE A 7 -49.75 -5.84 -11.50
CA ILE A 7 -50.34 -5.57 -10.14
C ILE A 7 -49.70 -6.46 -9.06
N SER A 8 -49.24 -5.86 -7.96
CA SER A 8 -49.53 -6.30 -6.57
C SER A 8 -49.13 -5.26 -5.50
N LYS A 9 -49.77 -5.36 -4.32
CA LYS A 9 -49.47 -4.70 -3.03
C LYS A 9 -50.01 -5.60 -1.90
N GLN A 10 -49.30 -5.71 -0.76
CA GLN A 10 -49.79 -5.68 0.66
C GLN A 10 -49.01 -6.52 1.72
N TYR A 11 -48.70 -5.87 2.88
CA TYR A 11 -48.72 -6.25 4.35
C TYR A 11 -47.97 -7.50 4.91
N ALA A 12 -47.53 -7.65 6.19
CA ALA A 12 -47.27 -6.85 7.42
C ALA A 12 -46.64 -7.74 8.56
N THR A 13 -46.20 -7.12 9.68
CA THR A 13 -46.01 -7.58 11.10
C THR A 13 -44.74 -8.30 11.65
N SER A 14 -44.01 -7.58 12.55
CA SER A 14 -43.59 -7.84 13.97
C SER A 14 -42.67 -8.99 14.50
N PHE A 15 -41.92 -8.64 15.58
CA PHE A 15 -41.32 -9.41 16.72
C PHE A 15 -39.91 -10.09 16.69
N ILE A 16 -39.00 -9.54 17.54
CA ILE A 16 -38.12 -10.11 18.61
C ILE A 16 -37.30 -11.43 18.43
N ARG A 17 -35.98 -11.28 18.71
CA ARG A 17 -34.92 -12.18 19.25
C ARG A 17 -34.81 -13.63 18.75
N TRP A 18 -33.62 -13.93 18.18
CA TRP A 18 -32.81 -15.12 18.50
C TRP A 18 -31.32 -14.76 18.49
N SER A 19 -30.58 -15.34 19.44
CA SER A 19 -29.13 -15.29 19.61
C SER A 19 -28.46 -16.40 18.80
N GLY A 20 -27.22 -16.16 18.33
CA GLY A 20 -26.21 -17.21 18.10
C GLY A 20 -26.00 -17.69 16.66
N ALA A 21 -24.88 -17.28 16.06
CA ALA A 21 -23.98 -18.03 15.15
C ALA A 21 -22.93 -17.03 14.63
N LEU A 22 -21.72 -16.98 15.22
CA LEU A 22 -20.48 -17.66 14.80
C LEU A 22 -19.79 -17.05 13.55
N LEU A 23 -18.62 -16.43 13.82
CA LEU A 23 -17.32 -16.73 13.18
C LEU A 23 -17.14 -16.45 11.67
N ALA A 24 -16.35 -15.42 11.32
CA ALA A 24 -15.06 -15.52 10.59
C ALA A 24 -14.69 -14.31 9.69
N LEU A 25 -13.38 -13.97 9.71
CA LEU A 25 -12.52 -13.38 8.65
C LEU A 25 -12.70 -11.88 8.27
N ALA A 26 -11.66 -11.05 8.10
CA ALA A 26 -10.22 -11.30 7.99
C ALA A 26 -9.39 -10.09 8.47
N PHE A 27 -8.30 -10.36 9.19
CA PHE A 27 -7.14 -9.47 9.30
C PHE A 27 -6.58 -9.27 7.88
N ALA A 28 -6.45 -8.04 7.39
CA ALA A 28 -5.67 -7.78 6.18
C ALA A 28 -4.18 -7.72 6.60
N PRO A 29 -3.32 -8.54 5.99
CA PRO A 29 -1.93 -8.67 6.41
C PRO A 29 -1.06 -7.52 5.86
N MET A 30 0.09 -7.36 6.51
CA MET A 30 1.08 -6.31 6.34
C MET A 30 2.03 -6.72 5.20
N VAL A 31 2.13 -5.95 4.10
CA VAL A 31 3.07 -6.22 2.99
C VAL A 31 4.12 -5.11 2.93
N MET A 32 5.40 -5.48 2.98
CA MET A 32 6.58 -4.59 3.00
C MET A 32 7.25 -4.51 1.61
N GLY A 33 8.05 -3.46 1.38
CA GLY A 33 8.91 -3.29 0.19
C GLY A 33 10.15 -4.22 0.18
N GLN A 34 10.86 -4.29 -0.96
CA GLN A 34 11.85 -5.35 -1.24
C GLN A 34 13.03 -5.10 -0.32
N PHE A 35 13.27 -6.00 0.64
CA PHE A 35 14.42 -5.92 1.51
C PHE A 35 15.55 -6.69 0.82
N THR A 36 16.59 -6.00 0.38
CA THR A 36 17.85 -6.63 -0.04
C THR A 36 18.96 -6.18 0.90
N TYR A 37 19.68 -7.14 1.45
CA TYR A 37 20.84 -6.90 2.29
C TYR A 37 21.98 -7.83 1.88
N GLU A 38 23.16 -7.26 1.66
CA GLU A 38 24.38 -8.00 1.37
C GLU A 38 25.39 -7.79 2.49
N GLU A 39 26.01 -8.88 2.93
CA GLU A 39 27.17 -8.84 3.80
C GLU A 39 28.23 -9.81 3.30
N SER A 40 29.36 -9.26 2.85
CA SER A 40 30.45 -10.07 2.30
C SER A 40 31.11 -10.95 3.36
N PHE A 41 31.25 -10.47 4.61
CA PHE A 41 32.14 -11.01 5.64
C PHE A 41 33.62 -11.15 5.22
N ARG A 42 34.04 -10.52 4.10
CA ARG A 42 35.41 -10.64 3.55
C ARG A 42 36.39 -9.63 4.14
N TYR A 43 35.91 -8.68 4.92
CA TYR A 43 36.68 -7.59 5.51
C TYR A 43 36.69 -7.68 7.04
N SER A 44 37.48 -6.82 7.69
CA SER A 44 37.65 -6.79 9.15
C SER A 44 36.44 -6.29 9.95
N THR A 45 35.32 -5.93 9.31
CA THR A 45 34.12 -5.37 9.94
C THR A 45 32.85 -5.86 9.24
N ALA A 46 31.77 -6.08 9.99
CA ALA A 46 30.43 -6.43 9.48
C ALA A 46 29.37 -5.63 10.26
N PRO A 47 29.02 -4.41 9.81
CA PRO A 47 28.08 -3.53 10.52
C PRO A 47 26.68 -4.15 10.67
N GLY A 48 26.05 -3.95 11.82
CA GLY A 48 24.70 -4.44 12.10
C GLY A 48 24.62 -5.92 12.50
N TRP A 49 25.75 -6.62 12.59
CA TRP A 49 25.81 -8.00 13.07
C TRP A 49 26.25 -8.07 14.53
N ASN A 50 25.52 -8.87 15.30
CA ASN A 50 25.87 -9.21 16.67
C ASN A 50 26.52 -10.59 16.70
N PHE A 51 27.75 -10.67 17.21
CA PHE A 51 28.48 -11.93 17.37
C PHE A 51 28.57 -12.29 18.84
N GLY A 52 28.33 -13.56 19.15
CA GLY A 52 28.44 -14.06 20.51
C GLY A 52 28.50 -15.58 20.58
N PHE A 53 28.46 -16.06 21.80
CA PHE A 53 28.46 -17.49 22.10
C PHE A 53 27.59 -17.78 23.31
N ASP A 54 27.08 -18.99 23.34
CA ASP A 54 26.42 -19.59 24.50
C ASP A 54 27.41 -20.47 25.29
N SER A 55 28.31 -21.18 24.59
CA SER A 55 29.32 -22.05 25.22
C SER A 55 30.66 -22.10 24.45
N GLY A 56 31.73 -22.50 25.13
CA GLY A 56 33.05 -22.70 24.53
C GLY A 56 33.92 -21.44 24.38
N ALA A 57 33.46 -20.29 24.86
CA ALA A 57 34.20 -19.02 25.01
C ALA A 57 34.84 -18.46 23.73
N PHE A 58 34.33 -18.84 22.55
CA PHE A 58 34.76 -18.29 21.28
C PHE A 58 33.65 -17.44 20.67
N THR A 59 33.92 -16.15 20.50
CA THR A 59 33.05 -15.27 19.71
C THR A 59 33.42 -15.40 18.24
N PRO A 60 32.45 -15.51 17.32
CA PRO A 60 32.72 -15.47 15.89
C PRO A 60 33.61 -14.29 15.49
N THR A 61 34.52 -14.51 14.55
CA THR A 61 35.51 -13.50 14.14
C THR A 61 35.59 -13.37 12.64
N LEU A 62 35.74 -12.14 12.17
CA LEU A 62 36.05 -11.85 10.78
C LEU A 62 37.55 -12.07 10.55
N THR A 63 37.89 -12.88 9.57
CA THR A 63 39.29 -13.22 9.30
C THR A 63 40.00 -12.17 8.44
N GLY A 64 39.25 -11.31 7.73
CA GLY A 64 39.77 -10.24 6.89
C GLY A 64 40.54 -9.18 7.69
N GLY A 65 41.67 -8.72 7.16
CA GLY A 65 42.57 -7.79 7.83
C GLY A 65 43.42 -8.42 8.95
N GLY A 66 43.33 -9.74 9.11
CA GLY A 66 44.03 -10.53 10.12
C GLY A 66 44.59 -11.81 9.53
N ILE A 67 43.85 -12.92 9.68
CA ILE A 67 44.22 -14.24 9.14
C ILE A 67 44.26 -14.19 7.61
N ASP A 68 43.33 -13.46 7.01
CA ASP A 68 43.26 -13.20 5.58
C ASP A 68 43.50 -11.72 5.28
N PRO A 69 44.04 -11.40 4.09
CA PRO A 69 43.94 -10.05 3.55
C PRO A 69 42.49 -9.57 3.51
N ASN A 70 42.29 -8.27 3.70
CA ASN A 70 40.98 -7.66 3.49
C ASN A 70 40.50 -7.92 2.06
N GLY A 71 39.24 -8.35 1.92
CA GLY A 71 38.66 -8.77 0.65
C GLY A 71 38.76 -10.28 0.40
N ASP A 72 39.48 -11.04 1.22
CA ASP A 72 39.59 -12.52 1.09
C ASP A 72 39.10 -13.27 2.33
N GLY A 73 38.59 -12.54 3.33
CA GLY A 73 38.17 -13.09 4.61
C GLY A 73 36.87 -13.89 4.57
N TRP A 74 36.54 -14.41 5.75
CA TRP A 74 35.34 -15.16 6.09
C TRP A 74 34.89 -14.75 7.49
N LEU A 75 33.60 -14.92 7.80
CA LEU A 75 33.15 -14.99 9.18
C LEU A 75 33.36 -16.41 9.70
N ARG A 76 34.31 -16.56 10.62
CA ARG A 76 34.56 -17.82 11.32
C ARG A 76 33.62 -17.95 12.50
N MET A 77 32.71 -18.91 12.42
CA MET A 77 31.69 -19.17 13.44
C MET A 77 32.24 -20.02 14.58
N THR A 78 33.00 -21.07 14.28
CA THR A 78 33.63 -21.94 15.30
C THR A 78 35.08 -22.29 14.96
N THR A 79 35.75 -22.91 15.90
CA THR A 79 37.12 -23.44 15.76
C THR A 79 37.13 -24.95 15.95
N ALA A 80 38.27 -25.59 15.69
CA ALA A 80 38.51 -27.00 16.03
C ALA A 80 38.69 -27.22 17.56
N SER A 81 37.75 -26.71 18.36
CA SER A 81 37.68 -26.85 19.81
C SER A 81 36.35 -27.49 20.19
N ASN A 82 36.34 -28.31 21.24
CA ASN A 82 35.13 -29.00 21.69
C ASN A 82 34.10 -28.06 22.33
N ASN A 83 32.83 -28.44 22.27
CA ASN A 83 31.72 -27.83 23.01
C ASN A 83 31.58 -26.31 22.79
N GLN A 84 31.64 -25.87 21.54
CA GLN A 84 31.36 -24.49 21.16
C GLN A 84 29.91 -24.35 20.70
N SER A 85 29.25 -23.28 21.12
CA SER A 85 27.97 -22.84 20.56
C SER A 85 28.03 -21.35 20.32
N THR A 86 27.94 -20.97 19.07
CA THR A 86 28.23 -19.61 18.61
C THR A 86 27.11 -19.10 17.74
N TYR A 87 26.94 -17.79 17.71
CA TYR A 87 25.93 -17.16 16.89
C TYR A 87 26.41 -15.86 16.27
N ALA A 88 25.84 -15.55 15.13
CA ALA A 88 25.91 -14.28 14.45
C ALA A 88 24.51 -13.96 13.94
N TYR A 89 23.88 -12.89 14.42
CA TYR A 89 22.56 -12.50 13.91
C TYR A 89 22.57 -11.05 13.46
N PHE A 90 21.75 -10.76 12.45
CA PHE A 90 21.57 -9.43 11.92
C PHE A 90 20.55 -8.66 12.76
N ASP A 91 20.94 -7.48 13.26
CA ASP A 91 20.15 -6.74 14.23
C ASP A 91 18.94 -6.04 13.63
N ASN A 92 18.87 -5.90 12.30
CA ASN A 92 17.70 -5.31 11.67
C ASN A 92 16.67 -6.39 11.35
N THR A 93 15.40 -6.01 11.45
CA THR A 93 14.28 -6.87 11.08
C THR A 93 14.12 -6.95 9.58
N ILE A 94 13.76 -8.12 9.07
CA ILE A 94 13.42 -8.37 7.68
C ILE A 94 11.91 -8.62 7.55
N PRO A 95 11.29 -8.19 6.44
CA PRO A 95 9.95 -8.60 6.11
C PRO A 95 9.79 -10.10 5.97
N SER A 96 8.82 -10.70 6.65
CA SER A 96 8.62 -12.15 6.53
C SER A 96 7.21 -12.59 6.15
N ALA A 97 6.15 -12.00 6.70
CA ALA A 97 4.81 -12.33 6.22
C ALA A 97 4.60 -11.89 4.76
N ASP A 98 3.96 -12.73 3.95
CA ASP A 98 3.59 -12.45 2.55
C ASP A 98 4.75 -12.12 1.60
N ASN A 99 6.00 -12.33 2.00
CA ASN A 99 7.19 -12.14 1.18
C ASN A 99 7.80 -13.51 0.83
N ASP A 100 8.34 -13.65 -0.38
CA ASP A 100 9.34 -14.71 -0.60
C ASP A 100 10.64 -14.24 0.06
N ILE A 101 11.44 -15.15 0.60
CA ILE A 101 12.76 -14.84 1.15
C ILE A 101 13.76 -15.79 0.53
N THR A 102 14.77 -15.24 -0.13
CA THR A 102 15.95 -15.94 -0.61
C THR A 102 17.13 -15.54 0.25
N VAL A 103 17.77 -16.53 0.86
CA VAL A 103 19.03 -16.37 1.59
C VAL A 103 20.09 -17.17 0.84
N SER A 104 21.15 -16.50 0.39
CA SER A 104 22.29 -17.12 -0.28
C SER A 104 23.59 -16.80 0.44
N PHE A 105 24.49 -17.77 0.59
CA PHE A 105 25.81 -17.56 1.18
C PHE A 105 26.79 -18.68 0.79
N ASP A 106 28.08 -18.39 0.84
CA ASP A 106 29.14 -19.39 0.74
C ASP A 106 29.38 -20.04 2.10
N TYR A 107 29.62 -21.35 2.11
CA TYR A 107 29.89 -22.13 3.31
C TYR A 107 31.08 -23.08 3.12
N THR A 108 32.00 -23.09 4.10
CA THR A 108 33.11 -24.04 4.14
C THR A 108 33.28 -24.63 5.54
N VAL A 109 33.55 -25.94 5.56
CA VAL A 109 33.86 -26.70 6.78
C VAL A 109 35.18 -27.41 6.57
N TRP A 110 36.11 -27.24 7.50
CA TRP A 110 37.45 -27.81 7.35
C TRP A 110 38.17 -27.99 8.70
N GLY A 111 39.30 -28.70 8.65
CA GLY A 111 40.08 -29.01 9.84
C GLY A 111 39.36 -30.00 10.75
N GLY A 112 39.64 -29.96 12.05
CA GLY A 112 38.89 -30.71 13.05
C GLY A 112 38.78 -32.22 12.78
N THR A 113 37.64 -32.79 13.19
CA THR A 113 37.33 -34.22 13.15
C THR A 113 35.90 -34.50 12.62
N GLY A 114 35.21 -33.51 12.02
CA GLY A 114 33.95 -33.75 11.31
C GLY A 114 32.65 -33.36 12.04
N ALA A 115 32.63 -32.35 12.92
CA ALA A 115 31.40 -31.96 13.60
C ALA A 115 31.34 -30.49 14.07
N ASP A 116 30.17 -29.95 14.43
CA ASP A 116 28.85 -30.57 14.25
C ASP A 116 28.18 -30.01 13.00
N GLY A 117 28.08 -28.68 12.90
CA GLY A 117 27.52 -28.02 11.74
C GLY A 117 27.15 -26.57 11.99
N LEU A 118 26.38 -26.02 11.06
CA LEU A 118 25.86 -24.66 11.07
C LEU A 118 24.37 -24.66 10.74
N THR A 119 23.60 -23.76 11.35
CA THR A 119 22.20 -23.49 11.00
C THR A 119 22.06 -22.06 10.53
N VAL A 120 21.39 -21.84 9.39
CA VAL A 120 20.79 -20.54 9.06
C VAL A 120 19.34 -20.54 9.53
N PHE A 121 18.91 -19.47 10.21
CA PHE A 121 17.60 -19.42 10.83
C PHE A 121 16.88 -18.09 10.63
N LEU A 122 15.54 -18.15 10.66
CA LEU A 122 14.68 -17.00 10.91
C LEU A 122 13.95 -17.17 12.24
N TYR A 123 13.86 -16.09 13.01
CA TYR A 123 13.12 -16.05 14.27
C TYR A 123 12.24 -14.79 14.36
N ASP A 124 11.19 -14.86 15.18
CA ASP A 124 10.25 -13.75 15.39
C ASP A 124 10.99 -12.52 15.94
N ALA A 125 10.92 -11.42 15.21
CA ALA A 125 11.55 -10.16 15.60
C ALA A 125 10.98 -9.56 16.90
N ALA A 126 9.79 -9.97 17.33
CA ALA A 126 9.19 -9.56 18.60
C ALA A 126 9.82 -10.28 19.81
N THR A 127 10.58 -11.35 19.58
CA THR A 127 11.20 -12.16 20.62
C THR A 127 12.63 -11.67 20.91
N THR A 128 13.03 -11.71 22.19
CA THR A 128 14.41 -11.41 22.56
C THR A 128 15.30 -12.54 22.08
N PHE A 129 16.40 -12.22 21.40
CA PHE A 129 17.31 -13.24 20.89
C PHE A 129 17.94 -14.05 22.04
N ASP A 130 17.76 -15.37 21.98
CA ASP A 130 18.41 -16.34 22.88
C ASP A 130 18.71 -17.62 22.08
N PRO A 131 19.99 -17.96 21.81
CA PRO A 131 20.34 -19.08 20.93
C PRO A 131 19.98 -20.44 21.54
N GLY A 132 19.81 -21.44 20.68
CA GLY A 132 19.50 -22.81 21.10
C GLY A 132 20.71 -23.63 21.53
N ALA A 133 20.44 -24.89 21.87
CA ALA A 133 21.42 -25.82 22.42
C ALA A 133 22.54 -26.22 21.44
N PHE A 134 23.73 -26.46 21.99
CA PHE A 134 24.94 -26.87 21.28
C PHE A 134 24.93 -28.33 20.77
N GLY A 135 25.98 -28.75 20.08
CA GLY A 135 26.16 -30.10 19.53
C GLY A 135 25.12 -30.41 18.47
N GLY A 136 24.44 -31.55 18.59
CA GLY A 136 23.47 -32.03 17.61
C GLY A 136 22.24 -31.13 17.41
N SER A 137 22.01 -30.13 18.25
CA SER A 137 20.93 -29.15 18.06
C SER A 137 21.35 -27.94 17.24
N LEU A 138 22.64 -27.82 16.90
CA LEU A 138 23.22 -26.80 16.03
C LEU A 138 22.85 -25.36 16.38
N GLY A 139 22.57 -25.08 17.65
CA GLY A 139 22.16 -23.76 18.13
C GLY A 139 20.74 -23.33 17.76
N TYR A 140 19.91 -24.23 17.19
CA TYR A 140 18.51 -23.95 16.84
C TYR A 140 17.52 -24.73 17.70
N ALA A 141 17.72 -26.04 17.83
CA ALA A 141 16.79 -26.89 18.59
C ALA A 141 17.16 -26.98 20.08
N ASN A 142 16.25 -27.53 20.88
CA ASN A 142 16.46 -27.78 22.29
C ASN A 142 17.30 -29.05 22.56
N ILE A 143 17.81 -29.19 23.79
CA ILE A 143 18.36 -30.45 24.34
C ILE A 143 17.71 -30.78 25.69
N ILE A 144 17.43 -32.06 25.92
CA ILE A 144 17.14 -32.68 27.21
C ILE A 144 18.21 -33.77 27.41
N GLY A 145 19.31 -33.38 28.04
CA GLY A 145 20.48 -34.22 28.24
C GLY A 145 20.79 -34.47 29.71
N SER A 146 21.87 -35.21 29.97
CA SER A 146 22.34 -35.54 31.33
C SER A 146 22.81 -34.33 32.16
N GLY A 147 23.11 -33.20 31.51
CA GLY A 147 23.44 -31.92 32.15
C GLY A 147 22.22 -31.06 32.52
N GLY A 148 21.01 -31.52 32.23
CA GLY A 148 19.77 -30.74 32.36
C GLY A 148 19.23 -30.26 31.00
N PRO A 149 18.02 -29.67 30.99
CA PRO A 149 17.45 -29.07 29.79
C PRO A 149 18.24 -27.83 29.37
N VAL A 150 18.48 -27.69 28.07
CA VAL A 150 18.97 -26.46 27.43
C VAL A 150 17.94 -26.09 26.37
N ASP A 151 17.42 -24.88 26.47
CA ASP A 151 16.39 -24.36 25.58
C ASP A 151 16.89 -24.28 24.13
N GLY A 152 15.96 -24.38 23.17
CA GLY A 152 16.21 -24.04 21.77
C GLY A 152 16.11 -22.53 21.52
N LEU A 153 16.37 -22.12 20.29
CA LEU A 153 16.32 -20.72 19.86
C LEU A 153 14.93 -20.13 20.15
N ASP A 154 14.88 -19.08 20.97
CA ASP A 154 13.61 -18.48 21.33
C ASP A 154 12.95 -17.78 20.12
N GLY A 155 11.66 -18.09 19.89
CA GLY A 155 10.91 -17.58 18.76
C GLY A 155 11.39 -18.06 17.38
N GLY A 156 12.17 -19.14 17.31
CA GLY A 156 12.60 -19.74 16.04
C GLY A 156 11.40 -20.11 15.16
N TRP A 157 11.47 -19.80 13.87
CA TRP A 157 10.42 -20.16 12.89
C TRP A 157 10.90 -21.23 11.90
N VAL A 158 12.09 -21.05 11.33
CA VAL A 158 12.72 -22.08 10.49
C VAL A 158 14.22 -22.11 10.76
N GLY A 159 14.77 -23.32 10.89
CA GLY A 159 16.20 -23.57 11.02
C GLY A 159 16.66 -24.59 10.00
N VAL A 160 17.47 -24.16 9.03
CA VAL A 160 18.07 -25.02 8.01
C VAL A 160 19.50 -25.37 8.43
N GLY A 161 19.68 -26.60 8.92
CA GLY A 161 20.95 -27.13 9.39
C GLY A 161 21.75 -27.77 8.28
N LEU A 162 23.03 -27.40 8.18
CA LEU A 162 24.09 -28.00 7.38
C LEU A 162 24.93 -28.87 8.33
N ASP A 163 24.49 -30.11 8.51
CA ASP A 163 24.97 -31.02 9.55
C ASP A 163 26.04 -31.98 9.00
N THR A 164 27.28 -31.80 9.46
CA THR A 164 28.40 -32.67 9.06
C THR A 164 28.40 -33.97 9.86
N TYR A 165 27.98 -33.92 11.14
CA TYR A 165 28.06 -35.07 12.03
C TYR A 165 26.83 -35.96 11.95
N GLY A 166 25.63 -35.37 11.94
CA GLY A 166 24.37 -36.04 11.66
C GLY A 166 23.39 -36.20 12.81
N ASN A 167 23.48 -35.37 13.86
CA ASN A 167 22.53 -35.43 14.98
C ASN A 167 21.36 -34.45 14.86
N TYR A 168 21.40 -33.49 13.92
CA TYR A 168 20.34 -32.51 13.74
C TYR A 168 19.03 -33.13 13.31
N SER A 169 19.04 -34.26 12.59
CA SER A 169 17.84 -35.04 12.24
C SER A 169 17.52 -36.18 13.22
N ASN A 170 18.25 -36.29 14.33
CA ASN A 170 18.11 -37.39 15.29
C ASN A 170 17.03 -37.07 16.35
N PRO A 171 15.99 -37.94 16.53
CA PRO A 171 14.93 -37.75 17.52
C PRO A 171 15.38 -38.18 18.94
N ASN A 172 16.55 -37.72 19.36
CA ASN A 172 17.12 -37.99 20.67
C ASN A 172 17.43 -36.69 21.40
N GLU A 173 17.81 -36.80 22.68
CA GLU A 173 18.12 -35.65 23.53
C GLU A 173 16.99 -34.61 23.56
N GLY A 174 15.73 -35.05 23.52
CA GLY A 174 14.57 -34.15 23.61
C GLY A 174 14.21 -33.40 22.33
N ARG A 175 14.92 -33.60 21.21
CA ARG A 175 14.54 -33.06 19.89
C ARG A 175 13.27 -33.73 19.37
N ASN A 176 12.35 -32.93 18.85
CA ASN A 176 11.07 -33.39 18.35
C ASN A 176 11.19 -33.96 16.92
N GLY A 177 10.75 -35.21 16.74
CA GLY A 177 10.79 -35.89 15.46
C GLY A 177 12.21 -36.07 14.89
N GLY A 178 12.28 -36.66 13.69
CA GLY A 178 13.54 -36.90 13.02
C GLY A 178 13.64 -38.30 12.42
N VAL A 179 14.55 -38.41 11.46
CA VAL A 179 14.79 -39.62 10.67
C VAL A 179 16.00 -40.42 11.14
N GLY A 180 16.58 -40.04 12.29
CA GLY A 180 17.72 -40.70 12.91
C GLY A 180 19.05 -40.03 12.58
N PHE A 181 20.15 -40.68 12.94
CA PHE A 181 21.49 -40.17 12.69
C PHE A 181 21.85 -40.17 11.19
N ARG A 182 22.28 -39.01 10.64
CA ARG A 182 22.56 -38.82 9.21
C ARG A 182 23.69 -37.81 8.96
N PRO A 183 24.93 -38.27 8.78
CA PRO A 183 26.05 -37.39 8.43
C PRO A 183 25.87 -36.73 7.06
N ASP A 184 26.53 -35.60 6.87
CA ASP A 184 26.53 -34.83 5.61
C ASP A 184 25.10 -34.58 5.09
N GLU A 185 24.29 -33.91 5.93
CA GLU A 185 22.87 -33.66 5.65
C GLU A 185 22.54 -32.17 5.65
N VAL A 186 21.63 -31.77 4.75
CA VAL A 186 20.88 -30.53 4.88
C VAL A 186 19.48 -30.87 5.38
N ALA A 187 19.06 -30.29 6.51
CA ALA A 187 17.78 -30.59 7.15
C ALA A 187 17.08 -29.34 7.68
N VAL A 188 15.74 -29.36 7.70
CA VAL A 188 14.87 -28.27 8.15
C VAL A 188 14.18 -28.68 9.44
N ARG A 189 14.23 -27.80 10.44
CA ARG A 189 13.37 -27.85 11.63
C ARG A 189 12.43 -26.65 11.66
N GLY A 190 11.21 -26.89 12.12
CA GLY A 190 10.14 -25.90 12.19
C GLY A 190 10.18 -25.01 13.44
N PRO A 191 9.08 -24.30 13.73
CA PRO A 191 9.06 -23.30 14.80
C PRO A 191 9.24 -23.88 16.20
N GLY A 192 9.82 -23.11 17.12
CA GLY A 192 9.96 -23.49 18.52
C GLY A 192 10.35 -22.33 19.45
N SER A 193 10.15 -22.56 20.74
CA SER A 193 10.56 -21.67 21.84
C SER A 193 10.78 -22.49 23.11
N GLY A 194 11.86 -22.21 23.84
CA GLY A 194 12.25 -22.99 25.02
C GLY A 194 12.46 -24.47 24.69
N GLN A 195 11.76 -25.36 25.40
CA GLN A 195 11.78 -26.82 25.17
C GLN A 195 10.69 -27.34 24.22
N THR A 196 9.90 -26.47 23.58
CA THR A 196 8.72 -26.87 22.79
C THR A 196 8.88 -26.51 21.32
N GLY A 197 8.44 -27.39 20.41
CA GLY A 197 8.50 -27.18 18.97
C GLY A 197 9.72 -27.84 18.32
N TYR A 198 10.37 -27.14 17.40
CA TYR A 198 11.56 -27.56 16.64
C TYR A 198 11.41 -28.90 15.92
N GLU A 199 10.20 -29.22 15.47
CA GLU A 199 9.92 -30.48 14.79
C GLU A 199 10.79 -30.63 13.53
N TYR A 200 11.36 -31.81 13.33
CA TYR A 200 12.02 -32.15 12.07
C TYR A 200 10.99 -32.17 10.94
N VAL A 201 11.23 -31.36 9.90
CA VAL A 201 10.32 -31.21 8.77
C VAL A 201 10.79 -32.06 7.58
N ALA A 202 12.03 -31.87 7.13
CA ALA A 202 12.59 -32.55 5.97
C ALA A 202 14.12 -32.52 5.98
N GLY A 203 14.76 -33.32 5.12
CA GLY A 203 16.20 -33.35 5.00
C GLY A 203 16.69 -34.33 3.95
N THR A 204 17.91 -34.11 3.44
CA THR A 204 18.52 -34.97 2.42
C THR A 204 18.73 -36.40 2.93
N GLY A 205 18.25 -37.40 2.20
CA GLY A 205 18.30 -38.80 2.61
C GLY A 205 17.15 -39.22 3.53
N GLY A 206 16.29 -38.28 3.95
CA GLY A 206 15.11 -38.52 4.78
C GLY A 206 13.92 -39.08 3.99
N ILE A 207 13.08 -39.87 4.67
CA ILE A 207 11.72 -40.18 4.22
C ILE A 207 10.79 -39.27 5.00
N ASN A 208 10.00 -38.47 4.29
CA ASN A 208 8.98 -37.64 4.89
C ASN A 208 7.93 -38.58 5.54
N ILE A 209 7.86 -38.61 6.88
CA ILE A 209 6.68 -39.12 7.58
C ILE A 209 6.12 -38.00 8.47
N PRO A 210 5.37 -37.03 7.90
CA PRO A 210 4.51 -36.18 8.71
C PRO A 210 3.14 -36.84 8.82
N GLY A 211 2.84 -37.34 10.02
CA GLY A 211 1.48 -37.55 10.51
C GLY A 211 1.43 -36.83 11.85
N ASP A 212 0.79 -35.67 11.94
CA ASP A 212 -0.62 -35.55 11.56
C ASP A 212 -1.10 -34.29 10.82
N GLY A 213 -0.36 -33.69 9.86
CA GLY A 213 -0.96 -32.56 9.13
C GLY A 213 -0.38 -32.00 7.81
N THR A 214 0.48 -32.73 7.12
CA THR A 214 1.13 -32.50 5.79
C THR A 214 0.66 -31.35 4.89
N PRO A 215 1.61 -30.72 4.16
CA PRO A 215 1.88 -31.23 2.79
C PRO A 215 3.31 -31.74 2.53
N GLY A 216 3.42 -32.55 1.47
CA GLY A 216 4.58 -33.41 1.18
C GLY A 216 4.09 -34.85 1.10
N SER A 217 3.52 -35.21 -0.06
CA SER A 217 3.00 -36.55 -0.32
C SER A 217 3.95 -37.63 0.18
N ALA A 218 3.48 -38.49 1.08
CA ALA A 218 4.11 -39.77 1.34
C ALA A 218 4.33 -40.47 -0.01
N GLY A 219 5.57 -40.59 -0.47
CA GLY A 219 5.83 -41.14 -1.80
C GLY A 219 7.29 -41.28 -2.19
N ASP A 220 8.02 -40.17 -2.32
CA ASP A 220 9.38 -40.23 -2.88
C ASP A 220 10.46 -39.99 -1.81
N PRO A 221 11.47 -40.87 -1.69
CA PRO A 221 12.60 -40.65 -0.80
C PRO A 221 13.40 -39.43 -1.26
N ILE A 222 13.69 -38.50 -0.34
CA ILE A 222 14.59 -37.40 -0.62
C ILE A 222 16.00 -38.00 -0.81
N PRO A 223 16.71 -37.71 -1.91
CA PRO A 223 18.06 -38.21 -2.11
C PRO A 223 19.00 -37.77 -0.98
N SER A 224 19.95 -38.63 -0.61
CA SER A 224 21.09 -38.21 0.22
C SER A 224 21.82 -37.05 -0.46
N LEU A 225 22.46 -36.17 0.31
CA LEU A 225 23.21 -35.02 -0.20
C LEU A 225 24.22 -35.42 -1.28
N GLY A 226 24.83 -36.60 -1.15
CA GLY A 226 25.68 -37.20 -2.18
C GLY A 226 27.08 -36.58 -2.27
N VAL A 227 27.35 -35.56 -1.47
CA VAL A 227 28.65 -34.93 -1.26
C VAL A 227 28.95 -34.86 0.24
N SER A 228 30.23 -34.80 0.61
CA SER A 228 30.63 -34.53 2.00
C SER A 228 30.73 -33.02 2.22
N LEU A 229 30.22 -32.54 3.35
CA LEU A 229 30.35 -31.13 3.75
C LEU A 229 31.76 -30.79 4.23
N GLN A 230 32.54 -31.80 4.64
CA GLN A 230 33.90 -31.65 5.13
C GLN A 230 34.91 -31.52 3.99
N PHE A 231 35.60 -30.38 3.92
CA PHE A 231 36.74 -30.19 3.02
C PHE A 231 38.07 -30.60 3.66
N PRO A 232 39.05 -31.08 2.85
CA PRO A 232 40.37 -31.50 3.34
C PRO A 232 41.21 -30.32 3.85
N SER A 233 40.92 -29.11 3.38
CA SER A 233 41.64 -27.89 3.76
C SER A 233 40.77 -26.65 3.58
N ARG A 234 41.12 -25.58 4.30
CA ARG A 234 40.51 -24.27 4.14
C ARG A 234 40.69 -23.72 2.72
N PRO A 235 39.69 -23.04 2.14
CA PRO A 235 39.87 -22.19 0.96
C PRO A 235 41.06 -21.23 1.14
N SER A 236 42.02 -21.27 0.22
CA SER A 236 43.16 -20.35 0.19
C SER A 236 43.62 -20.17 -1.26
N GLY A 237 44.47 -19.17 -1.55
CA GLY A 237 44.85 -18.80 -2.92
C GLY A 237 45.46 -19.90 -3.80
N GLY A 238 45.75 -21.10 -3.27
CA GLY A 238 46.15 -22.30 -4.03
C GLY A 238 45.07 -23.38 -4.20
N SER A 239 43.92 -23.26 -3.52
CA SER A 239 42.75 -24.14 -3.62
C SER A 239 41.49 -23.31 -3.36
N PRO A 240 41.09 -22.44 -4.32
CA PRO A 240 39.96 -21.54 -4.12
C PRO A 240 38.60 -22.26 -4.12
N TYR A 241 38.57 -23.58 -4.34
CA TYR A 241 37.40 -24.40 -4.67
C TYR A 241 36.76 -25.18 -3.50
N ASN A 242 37.18 -24.94 -2.24
CA ASN A 242 36.76 -25.75 -1.08
C ASN A 242 35.59 -25.14 -0.31
N TYR A 243 34.54 -24.72 -1.00
CA TYR A 243 33.32 -24.21 -0.39
C TYR A 243 32.11 -24.54 -1.27
N TYR A 244 30.93 -24.49 -0.66
CA TYR A 244 29.65 -24.64 -1.35
C TYR A 244 28.86 -23.34 -1.31
N GLY A 245 28.13 -23.06 -2.38
CA GLY A 245 27.09 -22.06 -2.37
C GLY A 245 25.84 -22.67 -1.79
N ILE A 246 25.25 -22.04 -0.78
CA ILE A 246 23.99 -22.46 -0.16
C ILE A 246 22.92 -21.44 -0.53
N GLN A 247 21.73 -21.92 -0.91
CA GLN A 247 20.56 -21.08 -1.09
C GLN A 247 19.36 -21.71 -0.38
N VAL A 248 18.69 -20.90 0.43
CA VAL A 248 17.42 -21.22 1.08
C VAL A 248 16.38 -20.25 0.54
N GLU A 249 15.40 -20.79 -0.17
CA GLU A 249 14.24 -20.04 -0.66
C GLU A 249 13.02 -20.40 0.18
N ILE A 250 12.33 -19.40 0.68
CA ILE A 250 11.13 -19.54 1.50
C ILE A 250 10.03 -18.78 0.78
N SER A 251 9.09 -19.48 0.16
CA SER A 251 7.99 -18.82 -0.54
C SER A 251 7.06 -18.11 0.45
N LYS A 252 6.28 -17.14 -0.05
CA LYS A 252 5.19 -16.51 0.72
C LYS A 252 4.17 -17.51 1.29
N ASP A 253 4.05 -18.69 0.67
CA ASP A 253 3.16 -19.79 1.07
C ASP A 253 3.85 -20.79 2.03
N ASN A 254 5.02 -20.44 2.56
CA ASN A 254 5.86 -21.22 3.48
C ASN A 254 6.38 -22.54 2.91
N PHE A 255 6.62 -22.62 1.61
CA PHE A 255 7.43 -23.71 1.06
C PHE A 255 8.90 -23.34 1.23
N VAL A 256 9.68 -24.24 1.83
CA VAL A 256 11.12 -24.07 2.03
C VAL A 256 11.85 -24.95 1.03
N THR A 257 12.62 -24.35 0.14
CA THR A 257 13.47 -25.02 -0.84
C THR A 257 14.93 -24.82 -0.46
N ALA A 258 15.63 -25.93 -0.19
CA ALA A 258 17.06 -25.92 0.04
C ALA A 258 17.79 -26.29 -1.25
N ARG A 259 18.82 -25.52 -1.60
CA ARG A 259 19.65 -25.74 -2.79
C ARG A 259 21.13 -25.64 -2.43
N ILE A 260 21.93 -26.35 -3.21
CA ILE A 260 23.39 -26.31 -3.11
C ILE A 260 24.00 -26.12 -4.49
N ASP A 261 25.01 -25.27 -4.55
CA ASP A 261 25.95 -25.17 -5.66
C ASP A 261 27.26 -25.84 -5.23
N THR A 262 27.54 -27.00 -5.84
CA THR A 262 28.74 -27.79 -5.54
C THR A 262 29.99 -27.32 -6.28
N ASP A 263 29.85 -26.38 -7.21
CA ASP A 263 30.94 -25.72 -7.93
C ASP A 263 30.84 -24.19 -7.87
N ALA A 264 30.39 -23.64 -6.73
CA ALA A 264 30.21 -22.20 -6.48
C ALA A 264 31.47 -21.32 -6.68
N SER A 265 32.58 -21.96 -6.98
CA SER A 265 33.86 -21.37 -7.34
C SER A 265 33.90 -20.73 -8.73
N ASP A 266 33.02 -21.16 -9.64
CA ASP A 266 32.96 -20.69 -11.02
C ASP A 266 32.21 -19.35 -11.13
N GLY A 267 31.52 -18.96 -10.05
CA GLY A 267 30.72 -17.74 -9.95
C GLY A 267 29.48 -17.75 -10.85
N ILE A 268 29.07 -18.92 -11.34
CA ILE A 268 27.92 -19.10 -12.25
C ILE A 268 26.62 -19.19 -11.44
N GLY A 269 26.65 -19.75 -10.22
CA GLY A 269 25.49 -19.86 -9.33
C GLY A 269 24.53 -20.97 -9.76
N ASP A 270 25.05 -22.12 -10.17
CA ASP A 270 24.28 -23.26 -10.67
C ASP A 270 23.73 -24.11 -9.51
N TYR A 271 22.75 -23.55 -8.80
CA TYR A 271 22.12 -24.19 -7.65
C TYR A 271 21.27 -25.41 -8.03
N THR A 272 21.67 -26.58 -7.51
CA THR A 272 20.88 -27.81 -7.56
C THR A 272 19.89 -27.87 -6.39
N THR A 273 18.60 -28.08 -6.68
CA THR A 273 17.59 -28.33 -5.64
C THR A 273 17.86 -29.64 -4.92
N LEU A 274 18.00 -29.56 -3.60
CA LEU A 274 18.09 -30.73 -2.73
C LEU A 274 16.70 -31.30 -2.43
N PHE A 275 15.81 -30.42 -1.96
CA PHE A 275 14.41 -30.71 -1.71
C PHE A 275 13.60 -29.42 -1.57
N THR A 276 12.29 -29.56 -1.70
CA THR A 276 11.30 -28.57 -1.27
C THR A 276 10.40 -29.23 -0.24
N THR A 277 10.20 -28.55 0.89
CA THR A 277 9.30 -29.00 1.95
C THR A 277 8.23 -27.97 2.21
N ASP A 278 7.08 -28.43 2.67
CA ASP A 278 5.94 -27.58 2.96
C ASP A 278 5.85 -27.31 4.47
N MET A 279 5.83 -26.02 4.83
CA MET A 279 5.60 -25.52 6.18
C MET A 279 4.37 -24.59 6.24
N SER A 280 3.45 -24.66 5.27
CA SER A 280 2.22 -23.86 5.19
C SER A 280 1.31 -24.02 6.41
N GLY A 281 1.37 -25.17 7.09
CA GLY A 281 0.69 -25.40 8.37
C GLY A 281 1.28 -24.65 9.57
N MET A 282 2.44 -24.01 9.40
CA MET A 282 3.18 -23.34 10.47
C MET A 282 3.04 -21.82 10.35
N THR A 283 2.64 -21.14 11.43
CA THR A 283 2.44 -19.69 11.41
C THR A 283 3.76 -18.95 11.31
N ARG A 284 3.90 -18.10 10.28
CA ARG A 284 5.08 -17.26 10.03
C ARG A 284 5.00 -15.93 10.79
N PRO A 285 6.09 -15.45 11.42
CA PRO A 285 6.16 -14.10 11.98
C PRO A 285 5.91 -13.03 10.91
N SER A 286 5.35 -11.88 11.31
CA SER A 286 5.16 -10.73 10.41
C SER A 286 6.49 -10.08 10.03
N LEU A 287 7.35 -9.91 11.03
CA LEU A 287 8.74 -9.49 10.93
C LEU A 287 9.63 -10.60 11.49
N SER A 288 10.69 -10.92 10.78
CA SER A 288 11.69 -11.86 11.27
C SER A 288 13.03 -11.16 11.44
N ARG A 289 13.92 -11.81 12.18
CA ARG A 289 15.36 -11.53 12.11
C ARG A 289 16.04 -12.81 11.65
N ILE A 290 17.22 -12.64 11.07
CA ILE A 290 18.01 -13.73 10.47
C ILE A 290 19.34 -13.85 11.17
N GLY A 291 19.84 -15.08 11.25
CA GLY A 291 21.18 -15.31 11.75
C GLY A 291 21.69 -16.70 11.42
N PHE A 292 22.88 -16.94 11.94
CA PHE A 292 23.61 -18.19 11.87
C PHE A 292 23.97 -18.64 13.27
N THR A 293 23.79 -19.92 13.55
CA THR A 293 24.40 -20.59 14.69
C THR A 293 25.35 -21.66 14.18
N ALA A 294 26.43 -21.91 14.91
CA ALA A 294 27.31 -23.05 14.61
C ALA A 294 27.79 -23.68 15.89
N SER A 295 28.01 -25.00 15.83
CA SER A 295 28.35 -25.75 17.01
C SER A 295 29.40 -26.83 16.79
N THR A 296 30.07 -27.16 17.89
CA THR A 296 30.93 -28.33 18.05
C THR A 296 30.58 -29.05 19.36
N GLY A 297 30.93 -30.32 19.44
CA GLY A 297 30.67 -31.20 20.56
C GLY A 297 31.91 -32.04 20.85
N GLY A 298 31.76 -33.36 20.91
CA GLY A 298 32.89 -34.29 21.07
C GLY A 298 33.81 -34.35 19.84
N ALA A 299 33.26 -34.06 18.66
CA ALA A 299 34.00 -33.79 17.44
C ALA A 299 33.93 -32.28 17.13
N THR A 300 34.79 -31.80 16.24
CA THR A 300 35.00 -30.36 16.02
C THR A 300 35.27 -30.07 14.55
N ASN A 301 35.14 -28.81 14.14
CA ASN A 301 35.53 -28.29 12.83
C ASN A 301 35.58 -26.76 12.88
N TYR A 302 36.30 -26.16 11.94
CA TYR A 302 36.07 -24.76 11.58
C TYR A 302 34.85 -24.68 10.67
N HIS A 303 33.92 -23.79 11.01
CA HIS A 303 32.76 -23.47 10.18
C HIS A 303 32.87 -21.99 9.80
N GLU A 304 32.88 -21.71 8.51
CA GLU A 304 33.05 -20.34 8.02
C GLU A 304 32.04 -20.03 6.91
N ILE A 305 31.53 -18.80 6.92
CA ILE A 305 30.61 -18.28 5.91
C ILE A 305 31.10 -16.96 5.31
N ARG A 306 30.65 -16.64 4.10
CA ARG A 306 30.86 -15.33 3.45
C ARG A 306 29.84 -15.10 2.35
N ASN A 307 29.88 -13.92 1.73
CA ASN A 307 29.05 -13.55 0.58
C ASN A 307 27.56 -13.78 0.84
N LEU A 308 27.08 -13.32 1.99
CA LEU A 308 25.67 -13.40 2.34
C LEU A 308 24.87 -12.40 1.52
N THR A 309 23.79 -12.88 0.91
CA THR A 309 22.72 -12.09 0.34
C THR A 309 21.41 -12.52 0.97
N ILE A 310 20.62 -11.54 1.42
CA ILE A 310 19.27 -11.72 1.92
C ILE A 310 18.38 -10.89 1.02
N GLU A 311 17.50 -11.55 0.28
CA GLU A 311 16.50 -10.92 -0.54
C GLU A 311 15.15 -11.35 -0.01
N THR A 312 14.36 -10.42 0.49
CA THR A 312 12.92 -10.64 0.56
C THR A 312 12.37 -10.11 -0.75
N SER A 313 11.60 -10.93 -1.47
CA SER A 313 10.73 -10.37 -2.49
C SER A 313 9.74 -9.48 -1.74
N ALA A 314 9.89 -8.17 -1.89
CA ALA A 314 8.68 -7.47 -2.26
C ALA A 314 8.70 -7.37 -3.76
N GLN A 315 7.53 -7.47 -4.36
CA GLN A 315 7.39 -6.73 -5.59
C GLN A 315 7.45 -5.23 -5.21
N PRO A 316 8.22 -4.39 -5.91
CA PRO A 316 8.40 -3.02 -5.47
C PRO A 316 7.06 -2.28 -5.47
N VAL A 317 6.73 -1.75 -4.29
CA VAL A 317 5.99 -0.51 -4.15
C VAL A 317 6.65 0.29 -3.01
N GLY A 318 7.98 0.45 -3.10
CA GLY A 318 8.71 1.33 -2.19
C GLY A 318 8.47 2.78 -2.57
N THR A 319 8.37 3.66 -1.59
CA THR A 319 8.32 5.11 -1.77
C THR A 319 9.61 5.60 -2.43
N ASN A 320 9.53 6.22 -3.61
CA ASN A 320 10.69 6.76 -4.33
C ASN A 320 10.67 8.28 -4.24
N PHE A 321 11.73 8.85 -3.67
CA PHE A 321 11.85 10.28 -3.48
C PHE A 321 12.61 10.90 -4.64
N TRP A 322 12.02 11.95 -5.21
CA TRP A 322 12.64 12.78 -6.21
C TRP A 322 13.57 13.81 -5.55
N ASP A 323 14.83 13.87 -5.98
CA ASP A 323 15.82 14.85 -5.48
C ASP A 323 16.47 15.73 -6.57
N ASP A 324 16.36 15.35 -7.84
CA ASP A 324 16.98 16.05 -8.99
C ASP A 324 18.44 16.46 -8.74
N ASP A 325 19.27 15.60 -8.12
CA ASP A 325 20.65 15.94 -7.79
C ASP A 325 21.49 16.33 -9.03
N SER A 326 21.10 15.86 -10.22
CA SER A 326 21.75 16.27 -11.48
C SER A 326 21.23 17.59 -12.08
N GLY A 327 20.14 18.15 -11.54
CA GLY A 327 19.53 19.43 -11.91
C GLY A 327 18.98 19.48 -13.34
N ASN A 328 18.62 18.32 -13.91
CA ASN A 328 18.21 18.21 -15.31
C ASN A 328 16.72 17.91 -15.48
N GLY A 329 16.00 17.64 -14.40
CA GLY A 329 14.56 17.40 -14.41
C GLY A 329 14.15 16.12 -15.16
N LEU A 330 15.01 15.11 -15.29
CA LEU A 330 14.73 13.90 -16.10
C LEU A 330 14.38 12.69 -15.22
N TRP A 331 13.15 12.17 -15.33
CA TRP A 331 12.67 11.01 -14.55
C TRP A 331 13.54 9.75 -14.74
N GLY A 332 14.06 9.51 -15.94
CA GLY A 332 14.86 8.33 -16.27
C GLY A 332 16.34 8.42 -15.90
N THR A 333 16.78 9.52 -15.28
CA THR A 333 18.15 9.65 -14.77
C THR A 333 18.20 9.14 -13.34
N ALA A 334 19.00 8.10 -13.09
CA ALA A 334 19.04 7.43 -11.79
C ALA A 334 19.44 8.39 -10.66
N VAL A 335 20.39 9.30 -10.93
CA VAL A 335 20.87 10.33 -10.00
C VAL A 335 19.80 11.37 -9.61
N ASN A 336 18.61 11.38 -10.21
CA ASN A 336 17.53 12.28 -9.77
C ASN A 336 16.56 11.62 -8.78
N TRP A 337 16.98 10.50 -8.22
CA TRP A 337 16.22 9.74 -7.25
C TRP A 337 17.10 9.39 -6.09
N VAL A 338 16.55 9.52 -4.90
CA VAL A 338 17.24 9.14 -3.67
C VAL A 338 17.65 7.68 -3.76
N GLY A 339 18.95 7.44 -3.62
CA GLY A 339 19.56 6.11 -3.78
C GLY A 339 20.06 5.81 -5.20
N ASP A 340 20.08 6.80 -6.09
CA ASP A 340 20.59 6.73 -7.47
C ASP A 340 19.95 5.60 -8.30
N ILE A 341 18.65 5.34 -8.10
CA ILE A 341 17.90 4.27 -8.78
C ILE A 341 16.61 4.84 -9.37
N VAL A 342 16.41 4.63 -10.68
CA VAL A 342 15.16 5.01 -11.35
C VAL A 342 14.00 4.14 -10.79
N PRO A 343 12.87 4.75 -10.40
CA PRO A 343 11.76 4.03 -9.79
C PRO A 343 11.26 2.89 -10.68
N PRO A 344 11.09 1.68 -10.11
CA PRO A 344 10.46 0.59 -10.84
C PRO A 344 8.98 0.89 -11.10
N SER A 345 8.36 0.14 -12.00
CA SER A 345 6.92 0.23 -12.26
C SER A 345 6.09 -0.07 -11.02
N ASN A 346 4.88 0.50 -10.96
CA ASN A 346 3.93 0.40 -9.85
C ASN A 346 4.36 1.15 -8.57
N SER A 347 5.52 1.80 -8.54
CA SER A 347 6.03 2.53 -7.38
C SER A 347 5.16 3.66 -6.85
N ASP A 348 5.32 3.99 -5.57
CA ASP A 348 4.87 5.28 -5.02
C ASP A 348 5.96 6.33 -5.21
N ILE A 349 5.57 7.50 -5.71
CA ILE A 349 6.50 8.58 -6.03
C ILE A 349 6.26 9.72 -5.08
N PHE A 350 7.33 10.29 -4.54
CA PHE A 350 7.30 11.37 -3.56
C PHE A 350 8.10 12.55 -4.06
N PHE A 351 7.43 13.69 -4.14
CA PHE A 351 8.03 15.01 -4.25
C PHE A 351 7.96 15.62 -2.85
N ALA A 352 8.97 15.34 -2.04
CA ALA A 352 9.01 15.69 -0.61
C ALA A 352 9.91 16.90 -0.35
N ASP A 353 9.63 17.63 0.72
CA ASP A 353 10.34 18.84 1.16
C ASP A 353 11.82 18.61 1.48
N ASP A 354 12.17 17.45 2.04
CA ASP A 354 13.54 17.08 2.41
C ASP A 354 14.55 17.19 1.24
N TYR A 355 14.06 17.11 0.00
CA TYR A 355 14.89 17.06 -1.20
C TYR A 355 14.64 18.21 -2.19
N GLY A 356 13.51 18.91 -2.09
CA GLY A 356 13.23 20.00 -3.02
C GLY A 356 14.03 21.27 -2.69
N THR A 357 14.68 21.83 -3.70
CA THR A 357 15.44 23.08 -3.56
C THR A 357 14.78 24.28 -4.23
N GLY A 358 13.69 24.06 -4.97
CA GLY A 358 12.90 25.06 -5.65
C GLY A 358 11.76 24.46 -6.47
N ALA A 359 11.07 25.30 -7.25
CA ALA A 359 10.04 24.82 -8.18
C ALA A 359 10.70 24.09 -9.36
N GLU A 360 10.14 22.94 -9.74
CA GLU A 360 10.79 22.01 -10.67
C GLU A 360 9.86 21.53 -11.80
N SER A 361 10.46 21.29 -12.96
CA SER A 361 9.79 20.71 -14.12
C SER A 361 10.38 19.33 -14.41
N VAL A 362 9.59 18.30 -14.13
CA VAL A 362 9.98 16.90 -14.31
C VAL A 362 9.52 16.42 -15.69
N ASN A 363 10.47 16.06 -16.55
CA ASN A 363 10.21 15.37 -17.81
C ASN A 363 10.14 13.87 -17.58
N VAL A 364 8.97 13.28 -17.82
CA VAL A 364 8.71 11.85 -17.58
C VAL A 364 9.49 10.94 -18.55
N GLN A 365 9.88 11.47 -19.73
CA GLN A 365 10.68 10.86 -20.82
C GLN A 365 10.11 9.61 -21.51
N ALA A 366 9.60 8.65 -20.74
CA ALA A 366 8.95 7.42 -21.18
C ALA A 366 7.56 7.29 -20.54
N ASN A 367 6.75 6.31 -20.95
CA ASN A 367 5.55 6.02 -20.18
C ASN A 367 5.97 5.38 -18.85
N ARG A 368 5.35 5.80 -17.73
CA ARG A 368 5.63 5.28 -16.39
C ARG A 368 4.40 4.60 -15.84
N THR A 369 4.60 3.58 -15.02
CA THR A 369 3.54 2.98 -14.21
C THR A 369 3.86 3.25 -12.76
N VAL A 370 2.90 3.78 -12.00
CA VAL A 370 3.03 4.16 -10.58
C VAL A 370 1.78 3.71 -9.83
N ARG A 371 1.89 3.50 -8.52
CA ARG A 371 0.73 3.32 -7.63
C ARG A 371 0.22 4.67 -7.14
N SER A 372 1.13 5.54 -6.72
CA SER A 372 0.77 6.88 -6.26
C SER A 372 1.77 7.96 -6.64
N LEU A 373 1.28 9.20 -6.69
CA LEU A 373 2.09 10.41 -6.67
C LEU A 373 1.77 11.17 -5.38
N ASN A 374 2.79 11.60 -4.66
CA ASN A 374 2.67 12.27 -3.39
C ASN A 374 3.43 13.59 -3.48
N PHE A 375 2.70 14.70 -3.38
CA PHE A 375 3.26 16.04 -3.34
C PHE A 375 3.16 16.53 -1.90
N ASP A 376 4.30 16.63 -1.24
CA ASP A 376 4.41 17.12 0.14
C ASP A 376 5.63 18.03 0.23
N ASN A 377 5.58 19.14 -0.49
CA ASN A 377 6.71 20.05 -0.64
C ASN A 377 6.22 21.50 -0.80
N PRO A 378 6.93 22.50 -0.22
CA PRO A 378 6.61 23.93 -0.38
C PRO A 378 6.79 24.48 -1.81
N TYR A 379 7.32 23.73 -2.76
CA TYR A 379 7.58 24.17 -4.12
C TYR A 379 6.64 23.50 -5.14
N ALA A 380 6.32 24.24 -6.20
CA ALA A 380 5.50 23.73 -7.29
C ALA A 380 6.28 22.71 -8.15
N TYR A 381 5.64 21.58 -8.45
CA TYR A 381 6.17 20.54 -9.35
C TYR A 381 5.31 20.44 -10.61
N THR A 382 5.95 20.40 -11.77
CA THR A 382 5.27 20.23 -13.06
C THR A 382 5.74 18.95 -13.76
N LEU A 383 4.87 17.95 -13.90
CA LEU A 383 5.17 16.68 -14.57
C LEU A 383 4.76 16.75 -16.05
N ASN A 384 5.75 16.74 -16.95
CA ASN A 384 5.61 16.99 -18.38
C ASN A 384 5.93 15.77 -19.25
N ASN A 385 5.27 15.73 -20.41
CA ASN A 385 5.45 14.76 -21.50
C ASN A 385 5.02 13.33 -21.14
N ARG A 386 4.71 12.52 -22.18
CA ARG A 386 4.36 11.10 -22.05
C ARG A 386 3.15 10.84 -21.14
N ARG A 387 3.03 9.61 -20.64
CA ARG A 387 1.91 9.09 -19.87
C ARG A 387 2.38 8.52 -18.54
N ILE A 388 1.58 8.73 -17.51
CA ILE A 388 1.68 8.11 -16.20
C ILE A 388 0.45 7.20 -16.04
N ASP A 389 0.71 5.91 -15.93
CA ASP A 389 -0.25 4.85 -15.70
C ASP A 389 -0.37 4.60 -14.20
N PHE A 390 -1.54 4.88 -13.62
CA PHE A 390 -1.85 4.50 -12.25
C PHE A 390 -2.42 3.09 -12.26
N GLU A 391 -1.66 2.18 -11.69
CA GLU A 391 -2.00 0.76 -11.53
C GLU A 391 -1.57 0.40 -10.10
N ALA A 392 -2.34 -0.43 -9.39
CA ALA A 392 -1.99 -0.93 -8.07
C ALA A 392 -2.07 -2.45 -8.06
N ILE A 393 -1.07 -3.10 -7.48
CA ILE A 393 -1.11 -4.55 -7.19
C ILE A 393 -1.92 -4.79 -5.91
N THR A 394 -1.79 -3.90 -4.91
CA THR A 394 -2.58 -3.84 -3.68
C THR A 394 -2.73 -2.39 -3.20
N GLY A 395 -3.79 -2.09 -2.44
CA GLY A 395 -4.13 -0.74 -1.99
C GLY A 395 -4.77 0.11 -3.09
N SER A 396 -5.21 1.31 -2.72
CA SER A 396 -5.76 2.27 -3.69
C SER A 396 -4.64 2.92 -4.49
N ILE A 397 -4.85 3.09 -5.80
CA ILE A 397 -4.08 4.06 -6.57
C ILE A 397 -4.49 5.47 -6.14
N GLY A 398 -3.56 6.41 -6.18
CA GLY A 398 -3.94 7.77 -5.82
C GLY A 398 -2.93 8.87 -6.03
N ILE A 399 -3.42 10.09 -5.89
CA ILE A 399 -2.59 11.29 -5.85
C ILE A 399 -2.86 11.98 -4.53
N ASN A 400 -1.81 12.19 -3.76
CA ASN A 400 -1.90 12.86 -2.47
C ASN A 400 -1.20 14.21 -2.57
N VAL A 401 -1.87 15.25 -2.07
CA VAL A 401 -1.30 16.59 -1.90
C VAL A 401 -1.48 16.97 -0.43
N SER A 402 -0.37 17.25 0.23
CA SER A 402 -0.33 17.68 1.63
C SER A 402 0.66 18.81 1.85
N GLU A 403 0.48 19.50 2.98
CA GLU A 403 1.38 20.53 3.49
C GLU A 403 1.96 20.10 4.85
N ALA A 404 2.10 18.79 5.08
CA ALA A 404 2.43 18.25 6.40
C ALA A 404 3.79 18.76 6.90
N ASN A 405 4.70 19.09 5.97
CA ASN A 405 6.08 19.42 6.28
C ASN A 405 6.58 20.80 5.79
N GLY A 406 5.75 21.65 5.16
CA GLY A 406 6.20 23.00 4.78
C GLY A 406 5.11 23.92 4.27
N VAL A 407 5.02 25.13 4.85
CA VAL A 407 4.03 26.15 4.46
C VAL A 407 4.73 27.29 3.71
N PRO A 408 4.55 27.44 2.40
CA PRO A 408 4.73 28.74 1.78
C PRO A 408 3.56 29.63 2.21
N GLY A 409 3.82 30.88 2.57
CA GLY A 409 2.77 31.89 2.71
C GLY A 409 2.11 32.30 1.38
N SER A 410 2.25 31.52 0.31
CA SER A 410 1.74 31.78 -1.04
C SER A 410 1.19 30.51 -1.69
N PRO A 411 0.10 30.59 -2.46
CA PRO A 411 -0.46 29.44 -3.16
C PRO A 411 0.55 28.75 -4.09
N ILE A 412 0.51 27.42 -4.15
CA ILE A 412 1.34 26.61 -5.05
C ILE A 412 0.48 25.67 -5.91
N ASP A 413 0.87 25.49 -7.17
CA ASP A 413 0.17 24.59 -8.09
C ASP A 413 1.08 23.39 -8.43
N HIS A 414 0.68 22.19 -8.03
CA HIS A 414 1.29 20.97 -8.55
C HIS A 414 0.58 20.59 -9.85
N THR A 415 1.31 20.59 -10.96
CA THR A 415 0.72 20.43 -12.29
C THR A 415 1.13 19.12 -12.94
N ILE A 416 0.15 18.35 -13.42
CA ILE A 416 0.37 17.15 -14.23
C ILE A 416 -0.09 17.43 -15.68
N ASN A 417 0.87 17.79 -16.53
CA ASN A 417 0.66 17.96 -17.98
C ASN A 417 0.75 16.63 -18.74
N SER A 418 1.41 15.64 -18.14
CA SER A 418 1.48 14.27 -18.65
C SER A 418 0.09 13.64 -18.74
N THR A 419 -0.13 12.73 -19.68
CA THR A 419 -1.41 11.98 -19.72
C THR A 419 -1.51 11.07 -18.50
N VAL A 420 -2.58 11.18 -17.72
CA VAL A 420 -2.91 10.28 -16.62
C VAL A 420 -3.84 9.18 -17.13
N ARG A 421 -3.55 7.91 -16.81
CA ARG A 421 -4.39 6.78 -17.22
C ARG A 421 -4.52 5.76 -16.09
N PHE A 422 -5.74 5.28 -15.82
CA PHE A 422 -6.03 4.30 -14.77
C PHE A 422 -7.09 3.29 -15.22
N GLN A 423 -7.33 2.25 -14.41
CA GLN A 423 -8.37 1.23 -14.62
C GLN A 423 -9.22 1.01 -13.38
N ASP A 424 -8.61 1.06 -12.20
CA ASP A 424 -9.29 1.10 -10.90
C ASP A 424 -9.59 2.55 -10.49
N ASP A 425 -10.34 2.75 -9.41
CA ASP A 425 -10.71 4.09 -8.97
C ASP A 425 -9.48 4.91 -8.56
N LEU A 426 -9.33 6.10 -9.16
CA LEU A 426 -8.27 7.03 -8.82
C LEU A 426 -8.72 7.91 -7.65
N THR A 427 -8.15 7.64 -6.46
CA THR A 427 -8.41 8.47 -5.28
C THR A 427 -7.44 9.66 -5.26
N ILE A 428 -7.97 10.87 -5.24
CA ILE A 428 -7.22 12.10 -5.15
C ILE A 428 -7.52 12.72 -3.79
N THR A 429 -6.50 12.83 -2.95
CA THR A 429 -6.61 13.41 -1.62
C THR A 429 -5.80 14.69 -1.57
N ASN A 430 -6.45 15.84 -1.72
CA ASN A 430 -5.83 17.13 -1.53
C ASN A 430 -6.22 17.71 -0.17
N THR A 431 -5.32 17.63 0.81
CA THR A 431 -5.53 18.20 2.16
C THR A 431 -4.90 19.57 2.34
N ALA A 432 -4.15 20.03 1.33
CA ALA A 432 -3.45 21.29 1.34
C ALA A 432 -4.42 22.45 1.18
N SER A 433 -4.32 23.45 2.05
CA SER A 433 -5.23 24.59 2.06
C SER A 433 -4.81 25.70 1.11
N ASN A 434 -3.53 25.70 0.71
CA ASN A 434 -2.94 26.65 -0.23
C ASN A 434 -2.18 25.95 -1.37
N ALA A 435 -2.52 24.69 -1.67
CA ALA A 435 -2.05 24.03 -2.88
C ALA A 435 -3.20 23.50 -3.74
N THR A 436 -3.06 23.69 -5.05
CA THR A 436 -3.98 23.12 -6.04
C THR A 436 -3.28 22.00 -6.80
N LEU A 437 -3.97 20.87 -6.97
CA LEU A 437 -3.56 19.85 -7.92
C LEU A 437 -4.17 20.18 -9.29
N VAL A 438 -3.33 20.51 -10.28
CA VAL A 438 -3.78 20.89 -11.62
C VAL A 438 -3.56 19.75 -12.60
N PHE A 439 -4.63 19.22 -13.21
CA PHE A 439 -4.53 18.37 -14.39
C PHE A 439 -4.51 19.24 -15.66
N GLY A 440 -3.31 19.58 -16.12
CA GLY A 440 -3.12 20.25 -17.42
C GLY A 440 -3.21 19.30 -18.62
N GLY A 441 -2.96 18.00 -18.38
CA GLY A 441 -3.02 16.94 -19.39
C GLY A 441 -4.37 16.25 -19.54
N VAL A 442 -4.38 15.15 -20.30
CA VAL A 442 -5.56 14.28 -20.42
C VAL A 442 -5.60 13.28 -19.26
N VAL A 443 -6.77 13.13 -18.63
CA VAL A 443 -7.05 12.11 -17.62
C VAL A 443 -8.01 11.06 -18.21
N ASN A 444 -7.67 9.78 -18.10
CA ASN A 444 -8.36 8.68 -18.81
C ASN A 444 -8.55 7.42 -17.95
N GLY A 445 -9.76 7.19 -17.45
CA GLY A 445 -10.13 6.03 -16.63
C GLY A 445 -10.47 4.75 -17.41
N ARG A 446 -10.21 4.73 -18.72
CA ARG A 446 -10.43 3.59 -19.65
C ARG A 446 -11.87 3.01 -19.65
N ASN A 447 -12.87 3.74 -19.14
CA ASN A 447 -14.27 3.35 -18.92
C ASN A 447 -14.47 2.33 -17.78
N SER A 448 -13.57 2.28 -16.80
CA SER A 448 -13.62 1.29 -15.71
C SER A 448 -13.48 1.92 -14.33
N GLY A 449 -12.51 2.83 -14.15
CA GLY A 449 -12.25 3.46 -12.86
C GLY A 449 -12.94 4.81 -12.75
N ASP A 450 -13.46 5.07 -11.55
CA ASP A 450 -14.00 6.38 -11.15
C ASP A 450 -12.88 7.31 -10.69
N ILE A 451 -13.19 8.60 -10.56
CA ILE A 451 -12.33 9.57 -9.86
C ILE A 451 -13.00 9.88 -8.54
N ILE A 452 -12.26 9.76 -7.44
CA ILE A 452 -12.76 10.06 -6.11
C ILE A 452 -11.92 11.21 -5.54
N ILE A 453 -12.55 12.33 -5.19
CA ILE A 453 -11.88 13.53 -4.68
C ILE A 453 -12.20 13.70 -3.20
N LYS A 454 -11.16 13.88 -2.38
CA LYS A 454 -11.23 14.03 -0.92
C LYS A 454 -10.24 15.08 -0.43
N GLY A 455 -10.42 15.49 0.82
CA GLY A 455 -9.62 16.52 1.49
C GLY A 455 -10.04 17.92 1.07
N GLY A 456 -9.85 18.91 1.96
CA GLY A 456 -10.42 20.25 1.79
C GLY A 456 -9.81 21.14 0.70
N GLY A 457 -8.78 20.67 -0.03
CA GLY A 457 -8.09 21.42 -1.08
C GLY A 457 -8.79 21.42 -2.45
N ASP A 458 -8.17 22.06 -3.43
CA ASP A 458 -8.70 22.17 -4.81
C ASP A 458 -8.00 21.20 -5.78
N VAL A 459 -8.80 20.54 -6.62
CA VAL A 459 -8.35 19.76 -7.77
C VAL A 459 -8.87 20.45 -9.03
N ARG A 460 -7.97 21.04 -9.79
CA ARG A 460 -8.29 21.84 -10.97
C ARG A 460 -8.11 21.06 -12.27
N VAL A 461 -9.08 21.18 -13.18
CA VAL A 461 -9.03 20.55 -14.50
C VAL A 461 -8.85 21.59 -15.60
N ASP A 462 -7.62 21.76 -16.07
CA ASP A 462 -7.28 22.60 -17.22
C ASP A 462 -7.35 21.81 -18.53
N GLY A 463 -7.00 20.51 -18.48
CA GLY A 463 -6.92 19.60 -19.60
C GLY A 463 -8.26 18.95 -19.98
N THR A 464 -8.31 17.61 -20.02
CA THR A 464 -9.58 16.91 -20.35
C THR A 464 -9.69 15.59 -19.61
N ILE A 465 -10.82 15.36 -18.93
CA ILE A 465 -11.23 14.09 -18.34
C ILE A 465 -12.13 13.35 -19.35
N ARG A 466 -11.79 12.10 -19.66
CA ARG A 466 -12.58 11.26 -20.57
C ARG A 466 -12.55 9.80 -20.15
N ARG A 467 -13.55 9.04 -20.58
CA ARG A 467 -13.62 7.59 -20.31
C ARG A 467 -13.53 7.30 -18.81
N VAL A 468 -14.22 8.10 -18.01
CA VAL A 468 -14.42 7.93 -16.58
C VAL A 468 -15.93 7.73 -16.40
N PRO A 469 -16.41 6.71 -15.68
CA PRO A 469 -17.83 6.55 -15.42
C PRO A 469 -18.33 7.65 -14.49
N VAL A 470 -17.74 7.77 -13.30
CA VAL A 470 -18.16 8.74 -12.28
C VAL A 470 -16.99 9.61 -11.81
N ILE A 471 -17.26 10.89 -11.55
CA ILE A 471 -16.43 11.72 -10.67
C ILE A 471 -17.20 11.94 -9.37
N ASN A 472 -16.73 11.35 -8.29
CA ASN A 472 -17.28 11.50 -6.95
C ASN A 472 -16.48 12.53 -6.15
N ILE A 473 -17.15 13.59 -5.70
CA ILE A 473 -16.56 14.68 -4.90
C ILE A 473 -17.05 14.52 -3.45
N GLU A 474 -16.26 13.81 -2.65
CA GLU A 474 -16.58 13.54 -1.23
C GLU A 474 -16.28 14.73 -0.32
N ASP A 475 -15.21 15.47 -0.61
CA ASP A 475 -14.80 16.66 0.14
C ASP A 475 -13.95 17.59 -0.77
N GLY A 476 -13.70 18.82 -0.33
CA GLY A 476 -12.91 19.79 -1.08
C GLY A 476 -13.60 20.35 -2.33
N THR A 477 -12.79 20.71 -3.32
CA THR A 477 -13.26 21.34 -4.57
C THR A 477 -12.71 20.62 -5.80
N LEU A 478 -13.59 20.38 -6.78
CA LEU A 478 -13.20 20.14 -8.18
C LEU A 478 -13.47 21.42 -8.97
N SER A 479 -12.42 22.10 -9.43
CA SER A 479 -12.55 23.34 -10.20
C SER A 479 -12.27 23.16 -11.70
N LEU A 480 -12.99 23.88 -12.56
CA LEU A 480 -12.72 23.91 -13.99
C LEU A 480 -11.79 25.06 -14.37
N GLY A 481 -10.87 24.79 -15.30
CA GLY A 481 -9.99 25.81 -15.85
C GLY A 481 -10.28 26.31 -17.25
N ALA A 482 -11.20 25.65 -17.95
CA ALA A 482 -11.80 26.14 -19.18
C ALA A 482 -13.15 25.44 -19.40
N SER A 483 -13.88 25.79 -20.45
CA SER A 483 -15.12 25.09 -20.82
C SER A 483 -14.85 23.71 -21.43
N HIS A 484 -15.78 22.77 -21.25
CA HIS A 484 -15.75 21.42 -21.87
C HIS A 484 -14.50 20.61 -21.50
N ARG A 485 -14.20 20.48 -20.21
CA ARG A 485 -13.06 19.69 -19.71
C ARG A 485 -13.47 18.27 -19.39
N ILE A 486 -14.71 18.05 -18.98
CA ILE A 486 -15.24 16.73 -18.64
C ILE A 486 -16.04 16.21 -19.82
N ASN A 487 -15.85 14.94 -20.19
CA ASN A 487 -16.59 14.35 -21.29
C ASN A 487 -18.08 14.23 -20.93
N ASN A 488 -18.95 14.40 -21.92
CA ASN A 488 -20.40 14.49 -21.74
C ASN A 488 -21.11 13.24 -21.17
N ASN A 489 -20.39 12.13 -21.00
CA ASN A 489 -20.91 10.84 -20.56
C ASN A 489 -20.34 10.43 -19.18
N VAL A 490 -19.79 11.41 -18.46
CA VAL A 490 -19.27 11.22 -17.10
C VAL A 490 -20.37 11.67 -16.15
N ASP A 491 -20.76 10.81 -15.22
CA ASP A 491 -21.67 11.15 -14.14
C ASP A 491 -20.94 11.95 -13.06
N ILE A 492 -21.64 12.88 -12.41
CA ILE A 492 -21.13 13.60 -11.24
C ILE A 492 -21.85 13.07 -10.01
N GLU A 493 -21.08 12.66 -9.01
CA GLU A 493 -21.59 12.36 -7.68
C GLU A 493 -21.07 13.39 -6.68
N LEU A 494 -21.98 14.02 -5.96
CA LEU A 494 -21.68 14.99 -4.92
C LEU A 494 -21.94 14.38 -3.54
N SER A 495 -20.84 14.06 -2.85
CA SER A 495 -20.81 13.32 -1.58
C SER A 495 -20.32 14.16 -0.40
N GLY A 496 -20.30 15.49 -0.54
CA GLY A 496 -19.94 16.44 0.51
C GLY A 496 -19.13 17.65 0.04
N GLY A 497 -18.50 17.56 -1.13
CA GLY A 497 -17.64 18.61 -1.66
C GLY A 497 -18.31 19.65 -2.58
N THR A 498 -17.47 20.37 -3.32
CA THR A 498 -17.88 21.46 -4.23
C THR A 498 -17.46 21.15 -5.66
N PHE A 499 -18.40 21.29 -6.60
CA PHE A 499 -18.09 21.38 -8.02
C PHE A 499 -18.09 22.85 -8.44
N ASP A 500 -16.91 23.42 -8.68
CA ASP A 500 -16.72 24.82 -9.09
C ASP A 500 -16.50 24.91 -10.61
N THR A 501 -17.46 25.49 -11.33
CA THR A 501 -17.32 25.68 -12.78
C THR A 501 -16.39 26.83 -13.13
N GLY A 502 -16.01 27.69 -12.20
CA GLY A 502 -15.11 28.83 -12.42
C GLY A 502 -15.64 29.83 -13.46
N GLY A 503 -16.95 29.85 -13.73
CA GLY A 503 -17.56 30.64 -14.80
C GLY A 503 -17.48 30.00 -16.19
N PHE A 504 -17.05 28.73 -16.29
CA PHE A 504 -16.95 28.00 -17.55
C PHE A 504 -18.17 27.14 -17.82
N SER A 505 -18.49 26.96 -19.11
CA SER A 505 -19.58 26.07 -19.53
C SER A 505 -19.15 24.62 -19.53
N GLU A 506 -20.00 23.73 -19.04
CA GLU A 506 -19.73 22.31 -18.97
C GLU A 506 -20.98 21.47 -19.27
N ARG A 507 -20.77 20.30 -19.86
CA ARG A 507 -21.80 19.28 -20.01
C ARG A 507 -21.28 17.95 -19.50
N VAL A 508 -22.05 17.36 -18.60
CA VAL A 508 -21.81 16.04 -18.01
C VAL A 508 -23.08 15.19 -18.17
N ASP A 509 -23.05 13.96 -17.69
CA ASP A 509 -24.21 13.07 -17.73
C ASP A 509 -25.12 13.34 -16.52
N THR A 510 -25.41 12.36 -15.67
CA THR A 510 -26.35 12.56 -14.57
C THR A 510 -25.68 13.17 -13.33
N LEU A 511 -26.51 13.56 -12.36
CA LEU A 511 -26.09 14.07 -11.05
C LEU A 511 -26.70 13.23 -9.94
N THR A 512 -25.86 12.69 -9.09
CA THR A 512 -26.21 12.03 -7.83
C THR A 512 -25.78 12.90 -6.66
N LEU A 513 -26.63 13.00 -5.63
CA LEU A 513 -26.36 13.76 -4.41
C LEU A 513 -26.48 12.84 -3.19
N SER A 514 -25.35 12.42 -2.63
CA SER A 514 -25.30 11.50 -1.50
C SER A 514 -25.05 12.20 -0.15
N ALA A 515 -24.52 13.43 -0.17
CA ALA A 515 -24.46 14.33 0.98
C ALA A 515 -24.65 15.80 0.57
N SER A 516 -24.89 16.68 1.56
CA SER A 516 -25.05 18.11 1.27
C SER A 516 -23.78 18.67 0.64
N SER A 517 -23.91 19.29 -0.52
CA SER A 517 -22.80 19.65 -1.41
C SER A 517 -23.07 20.96 -2.14
N THR A 518 -22.06 21.49 -2.82
CA THR A 518 -22.15 22.78 -3.51
C THR A 518 -21.85 22.65 -5.00
N ILE A 519 -22.60 23.37 -5.82
CA ILE A 519 -22.16 23.79 -7.15
C ILE A 519 -21.89 25.29 -7.08
N ASP A 520 -20.66 25.68 -7.38
CA ASP A 520 -20.26 27.07 -7.53
C ASP A 520 -20.15 27.39 -9.02
N LEU A 521 -20.84 28.45 -9.46
CA LEU A 521 -20.80 28.89 -10.85
C LEU A 521 -19.68 29.89 -11.14
N GLY A 522 -18.97 30.33 -10.10
CA GLY A 522 -17.92 31.33 -10.19
C GLY A 522 -18.40 32.66 -10.78
N SER A 523 -17.46 33.40 -11.37
CA SER A 523 -17.76 34.65 -12.06
C SER A 523 -17.70 34.46 -13.56
N GLY A 524 -18.61 35.10 -14.30
CA GLY A 524 -18.62 35.03 -15.76
C GLY A 524 -19.98 34.54 -16.24
N SER A 525 -20.03 34.11 -17.49
CA SER A 525 -21.24 33.52 -18.06
C SER A 525 -21.00 32.05 -18.34
N SER A 526 -21.77 31.20 -17.67
CA SER A 526 -21.60 29.75 -17.73
C SER A 526 -22.90 29.04 -18.11
N THR A 527 -22.75 27.84 -18.66
CA THR A 527 -23.87 26.93 -18.87
C THR A 527 -23.46 25.56 -18.41
N LEU A 528 -24.11 25.06 -17.36
CA LEU A 528 -23.90 23.73 -16.80
C LEU A 528 -25.08 22.83 -17.18
N LEU A 529 -24.80 21.78 -17.96
CA LEU A 529 -25.81 20.88 -18.50
C LEU A 529 -25.61 19.47 -17.93
N PHE A 530 -26.66 18.95 -17.29
CA PHE A 530 -26.81 17.56 -16.91
C PHE A 530 -27.81 16.86 -17.83
N SER A 531 -27.66 15.56 -17.99
CA SER A 531 -28.71 14.68 -18.49
C SER A 531 -29.91 14.63 -17.52
N ASP A 532 -30.92 13.82 -17.85
CA ASP A 532 -32.05 13.57 -16.96
C ASP A 532 -31.58 12.77 -15.73
N SER A 533 -31.63 13.37 -14.54
CA SER A 533 -31.20 12.75 -13.29
C SER A 533 -32.38 12.19 -12.47
N SER A 534 -33.59 12.11 -13.03
CA SER A 534 -34.78 11.68 -12.28
C SER A 534 -34.75 10.23 -11.81
N ALA A 535 -33.89 9.41 -12.42
CA ALA A 535 -33.64 8.02 -12.02
C ALA A 535 -32.61 7.89 -10.88
N GLU A 536 -31.78 8.92 -10.67
CA GLU A 536 -30.74 8.89 -9.65
C GLU A 536 -31.30 9.03 -8.25
N THR A 537 -30.72 8.31 -7.30
CA THR A 537 -31.15 8.36 -5.90
C THR A 537 -30.39 9.44 -5.17
N TRP A 538 -31.10 10.45 -4.63
CA TRP A 538 -30.51 11.45 -3.77
C TRP A 538 -30.76 11.11 -2.30
N ASP A 539 -29.76 11.28 -1.44
CA ASP A 539 -29.93 11.12 0.01
C ASP A 539 -30.98 12.13 0.49
N SER A 540 -32.01 11.64 1.20
CA SER A 540 -33.17 12.46 1.57
C SER A 540 -32.87 13.65 2.49
N SER A 541 -31.72 13.65 3.16
CA SER A 541 -31.27 14.72 4.06
C SER A 541 -30.31 15.70 3.39
N ALA A 542 -29.77 15.36 2.21
CA ALA A 542 -28.82 16.19 1.49
C ALA A 542 -29.47 17.44 0.88
N ILE A 543 -28.72 18.54 0.86
CA ILE A 543 -29.08 19.79 0.18
C ILE A 543 -28.00 20.11 -0.85
N LEU A 544 -28.42 20.39 -2.09
CA LEU A 544 -27.56 20.93 -3.13
C LEU A 544 -27.63 22.47 -3.07
N SER A 545 -26.51 23.09 -2.70
CA SER A 545 -26.37 24.55 -2.70
C SER A 545 -25.81 25.03 -4.04
N ILE A 546 -26.52 25.93 -4.71
CA ILE A 546 -26.05 26.62 -5.91
C ILE A 546 -25.59 28.01 -5.49
N THR A 547 -24.33 28.33 -5.70
CA THR A 547 -23.74 29.63 -5.34
C THR A 547 -23.29 30.39 -6.57
N ASN A 548 -23.10 31.70 -6.42
CA ASN A 548 -22.66 32.63 -7.46
C ASN A 548 -23.52 32.67 -8.75
N TRP A 549 -24.72 32.08 -8.72
CA TRP A 549 -25.65 32.14 -9.84
C TRP A 549 -26.07 33.58 -10.16
N SER A 550 -25.92 33.98 -11.43
CA SER A 550 -26.24 35.31 -11.95
C SER A 550 -27.16 35.31 -13.18
N GLY A 551 -27.94 34.23 -13.34
CA GLY A 551 -28.91 34.04 -14.43
C GLY A 551 -30.22 34.82 -14.30
N SER A 552 -31.21 34.45 -15.12
CA SER A 552 -32.56 35.02 -15.11
C SER A 552 -33.58 34.05 -14.52
N THR A 553 -34.53 34.55 -13.71
CA THR A 553 -35.62 33.74 -13.14
C THR A 553 -36.65 33.30 -14.19
N SER A 554 -36.62 33.89 -15.38
CA SER A 554 -37.40 33.44 -16.55
C SER A 554 -36.67 32.42 -17.42
N GLY A 555 -35.46 32.01 -17.02
CA GLY A 555 -34.56 31.16 -17.79
C GLY A 555 -33.61 31.95 -18.71
N GLY A 556 -32.47 31.33 -19.03
CA GLY A 556 -31.35 31.96 -19.71
C GLY A 556 -30.62 32.97 -18.81
N GLY A 557 -29.95 33.93 -19.45
CA GLY A 557 -29.15 34.95 -18.77
C GLY A 557 -27.69 34.55 -18.68
N THR A 558 -26.99 35.09 -17.69
CA THR A 558 -25.55 34.92 -17.52
C THR A 558 -25.18 33.49 -17.16
N ASP A 559 -25.91 32.89 -16.22
CA ASP A 559 -25.72 31.50 -15.81
C ASP A 559 -26.96 30.64 -16.05
N VAL A 560 -26.74 29.46 -16.61
CA VAL A 560 -27.78 28.47 -16.88
C VAL A 560 -27.37 27.13 -16.29
N ILE A 561 -28.21 26.56 -15.43
CA ILE A 561 -28.08 25.16 -14.99
C ILE A 561 -29.31 24.39 -15.48
N ARG A 562 -29.11 23.28 -16.20
CA ARG A 562 -30.21 22.51 -16.79
C ARG A 562 -30.05 21.02 -16.59
N PHE A 563 -31.16 20.37 -16.27
CA PHE A 563 -31.29 18.92 -16.24
C PHE A 563 -32.18 18.47 -17.40
N GLY A 564 -31.69 17.56 -18.23
CA GLY A 564 -32.41 17.05 -19.39
C GLY A 564 -32.95 18.17 -20.30
N ASN A 565 -34.20 18.04 -20.75
CA ASN A 565 -34.83 19.01 -21.64
C ASN A 565 -36.29 19.34 -21.27
N ASN A 566 -36.73 18.93 -20.08
CA ASN A 566 -38.12 19.08 -19.64
C ASN A 566 -38.21 19.07 -18.10
N THR A 567 -39.40 19.35 -17.57
CA THR A 567 -39.65 19.44 -16.11
C THR A 567 -39.54 18.11 -15.36
N SER A 568 -39.57 16.98 -16.05
CA SER A 568 -39.47 15.65 -15.44
C SER A 568 -38.04 15.17 -15.28
N ALA A 569 -37.05 15.96 -15.74
CA ALA A 569 -35.63 15.64 -15.62
C ALA A 569 -35.11 15.62 -14.18
N LEU A 570 -35.92 16.11 -13.23
CA LEU A 570 -35.75 15.93 -11.80
C LEU A 570 -37.10 15.54 -11.19
N THR A 571 -37.07 14.68 -10.19
CA THR A 571 -38.26 14.40 -9.37
C THR A 571 -38.60 15.58 -8.47
N THR A 572 -39.84 15.65 -7.98
CA THR A 572 -40.24 16.66 -6.99
C THR A 572 -39.39 16.61 -5.72
N THR A 573 -38.95 15.42 -5.29
CA THR A 573 -38.09 15.27 -4.11
C THR A 573 -36.72 15.88 -4.36
N GLN A 574 -36.06 15.52 -5.47
CA GLN A 574 -34.75 16.07 -5.84
C GLN A 574 -34.82 17.59 -6.00
N LEU A 575 -35.83 18.11 -6.70
CA LEU A 575 -36.00 19.56 -6.88
C LEU A 575 -36.14 20.30 -5.53
N ASN A 576 -36.84 19.69 -4.56
CA ASN A 576 -36.99 20.23 -3.21
C ASN A 576 -35.69 20.22 -2.39
N GLN A 577 -34.61 19.60 -2.86
CA GLN A 577 -33.29 19.58 -2.21
C GLN A 577 -32.34 20.66 -2.76
N ILE A 578 -32.73 21.37 -3.82
CA ILE A 578 -31.89 22.40 -4.46
C ILE A 578 -32.16 23.78 -3.84
N ARG A 579 -31.09 24.49 -3.48
CA ARG A 579 -31.13 25.83 -2.88
C ARG A 579 -30.18 26.76 -3.61
N PHE A 580 -30.67 27.89 -4.11
CA PHE A 580 -29.83 28.99 -4.58
C PHE A 580 -29.44 29.85 -3.38
N VAL A 581 -28.15 30.00 -3.14
CA VAL A 581 -27.59 30.74 -2.01
C VAL A 581 -27.04 32.07 -2.51
N ASN A 582 -27.59 33.18 -2.01
CA ASN A 582 -27.23 34.54 -2.37
C ASN A 582 -27.11 34.77 -3.90
N PRO A 583 -28.14 34.42 -4.71
CA PRO A 583 -28.09 34.64 -6.14
C PRO A 583 -27.85 36.12 -6.47
N VAL A 584 -26.97 36.37 -7.43
CA VAL A 584 -26.53 37.72 -7.81
C VAL A 584 -27.72 38.54 -8.29
N GLY A 585 -27.84 39.78 -7.81
CA GLY A 585 -28.94 40.67 -8.16
C GLY A 585 -30.19 40.53 -7.27
N PHE A 586 -30.17 39.64 -6.28
CA PHE A 586 -31.24 39.49 -5.28
C PHE A 586 -30.75 39.87 -3.88
N ASN A 587 -31.68 39.98 -2.92
CA ASN A 587 -31.29 40.17 -1.53
C ASN A 587 -30.54 38.93 -1.03
N PRO A 588 -29.55 39.07 -0.13
CA PRO A 588 -28.90 37.93 0.49
C PRO A 588 -29.92 37.01 1.17
N GLY A 589 -29.81 35.71 0.91
CA GLY A 589 -30.79 34.72 1.34
C GLY A 589 -30.66 33.38 0.62
N ILE A 590 -31.50 32.43 1.04
CA ILE A 590 -31.58 31.10 0.45
C ILE A 590 -32.93 30.98 -0.26
N TYR A 591 -32.89 30.60 -1.53
CA TYR A 591 -34.06 30.52 -2.42
C TYR A 591 -34.27 29.07 -2.86
N ASN A 592 -35.52 28.59 -2.85
CA ASN A 592 -35.86 27.27 -3.39
C ASN A 592 -35.71 27.26 -4.91
N ALA A 593 -35.59 26.09 -5.54
CA ALA A 593 -35.56 25.95 -6.99
C ALA A 593 -36.94 25.68 -7.60
N ILE A 594 -37.18 26.17 -8.81
CA ILE A 594 -38.16 25.59 -9.76
C ILE A 594 -37.42 25.05 -10.98
N ILE A 595 -38.04 24.11 -11.68
CA ILE A 595 -37.59 23.65 -13.00
C ILE A 595 -38.54 24.20 -14.09
N LEU A 596 -37.96 24.79 -15.14
CA LEU A 596 -38.66 25.35 -16.28
C LEU A 596 -38.96 24.26 -17.33
N SER A 597 -39.80 24.57 -18.33
CA SER A 597 -40.24 23.62 -19.37
C SER A 597 -39.11 23.09 -20.25
N ASN A 598 -37.96 23.76 -20.26
CA ASN A 598 -36.75 23.36 -20.97
C ASN A 598 -35.76 22.58 -20.08
N GLY A 599 -36.13 22.26 -18.82
CA GLY A 599 -35.28 21.56 -17.85
C GLY A 599 -34.36 22.47 -17.01
N GLU A 600 -34.38 23.78 -17.25
CA GLU A 600 -33.53 24.73 -16.54
C GLU A 600 -34.03 24.98 -15.12
N ILE A 601 -33.12 24.97 -14.13
CA ILE A 601 -33.46 25.31 -12.75
C ILE A 601 -33.16 26.78 -12.47
N VAL A 602 -34.07 27.45 -11.77
CA VAL A 602 -33.96 28.87 -11.40
C VAL A 602 -34.48 29.10 -9.98
N PRO A 603 -34.03 30.16 -9.28
CA PRO A 603 -34.53 30.47 -7.94
C PRO A 603 -36.00 30.90 -7.98
N VAL A 604 -36.80 30.38 -7.04
CA VAL A 604 -38.12 30.89 -6.69
C VAL A 604 -37.91 32.22 -5.98
N VAL A 605 -38.08 33.33 -6.69
CA VAL A 605 -38.28 34.61 -6.02
C VAL A 605 -39.70 34.68 -5.48
N PRO A 606 -39.89 34.86 -4.15
CA PRO A 606 -41.19 35.27 -3.66
C PRO A 606 -41.54 36.56 -4.39
N GLU A 607 -42.72 36.62 -5.02
CA GLU A 607 -43.18 37.89 -5.58
C GLU A 607 -43.02 38.96 -4.50
N PRO A 608 -42.49 40.16 -4.82
CA PRO A 608 -42.49 41.27 -3.89
C PRO A 608 -43.94 41.38 -3.41
N SER A 609 -44.14 41.02 -2.15
CA SER A 609 -45.47 40.85 -1.59
C SER A 609 -46.39 41.96 -2.05
N THR A 610 -47.62 41.58 -2.35
CA THR A 610 -48.83 42.40 -2.58
C THR A 610 -49.11 43.36 -1.40
N ILE A 611 -48.12 44.10 -0.90
CA ILE A 611 -48.23 45.17 0.08
C ILE A 611 -48.78 46.44 -0.58
N ILE A 612 -48.62 46.59 -1.90
CA ILE A 612 -49.15 47.77 -2.61
C ILE A 612 -50.68 47.68 -2.80
N PHE A 613 -51.27 46.48 -2.95
CA PHE A 613 -52.74 46.36 -3.06
C PHE A 613 -53.47 46.34 -1.71
N GLY A 614 -52.85 45.80 -0.65
CA GLY A 614 -53.40 45.85 0.71
C GLY A 614 -53.40 47.27 1.31
N GLY A 615 -52.34 48.05 1.07
CA GLY A 615 -52.24 49.44 1.52
C GLY A 615 -53.21 50.39 0.84
N LEU A 616 -53.48 50.19 -0.47
CA LEU A 616 -54.41 51.04 -1.22
C LEU A 616 -55.88 50.79 -0.83
N LEU A 617 -56.26 49.53 -0.55
CA LEU A 617 -57.62 49.19 -0.09
C LEU A 617 -57.90 49.68 1.34
N VAL A 618 -56.90 49.66 2.23
CA VAL A 618 -57.02 50.22 3.58
C VAL A 618 -57.02 51.75 3.56
N ALA A 619 -56.24 52.40 2.69
CA ALA A 619 -56.25 53.86 2.53
C ALA A 619 -57.56 54.38 1.91
N VAL A 620 -58.14 53.66 0.94
CA VAL A 620 -59.46 54.00 0.38
C VAL A 620 -60.58 53.74 1.39
N GLY A 621 -60.49 52.65 2.17
CA GLY A 621 -61.42 52.34 3.26
C GLY A 621 -61.39 53.37 4.40
N LEU A 622 -60.20 53.82 4.81
CA LEU A 622 -60.02 54.87 5.82
C LEU A 622 -60.44 56.25 5.31
N CYS A 623 -60.20 56.57 4.02
CA CYS A 623 -60.71 57.79 3.40
C CYS A 623 -62.24 57.81 3.32
N ASP A 624 -62.90 56.67 3.02
CA ASP A 624 -64.37 56.59 2.98
C ASP A 624 -64.98 56.63 4.39
N LEU A 625 -64.34 56.00 5.39
CA LEU A 625 -64.74 56.13 6.79
C LEU A 625 -64.58 57.57 7.31
N TYR A 626 -63.49 58.25 6.97
CA TYR A 626 -63.24 59.64 7.36
C TYR A 626 -64.25 60.61 6.72
N ARG A 627 -64.62 60.39 5.45
CA ARG A 627 -65.69 61.15 4.76
C ARG A 627 -67.06 60.91 5.39
N ARG A 628 -67.40 59.67 5.77
CA ARG A 628 -68.65 59.34 6.47
C ARG A 628 -68.70 59.93 7.89
N TYR A 629 -67.58 59.95 8.60
CA TYR A 629 -67.48 60.57 9.93
C TYR A 629 -67.67 62.09 9.89
N ARG A 630 -67.08 62.79 8.90
CA ARG A 630 -67.32 64.24 8.70
C ARG A 630 -68.75 64.58 8.30
N ARG A 631 -69.40 63.76 7.46
CA ARG A 631 -70.83 63.97 7.10
C ARG A 631 -71.77 63.80 8.30
N LYS A 632 -71.46 62.92 9.26
CA LYS A 632 -72.27 62.75 10.48
C LYS A 632 -72.08 63.85 11.53
N ARG A 633 -70.96 64.61 11.50
CA ARG A 633 -70.72 65.75 12.39
C ARG A 633 -71.13 67.11 11.81
N GLY A 634 -71.49 67.17 10.53
CA GLY A 634 -71.98 68.38 9.86
C GLY A 634 -73.50 68.59 9.92
N VAL A 635 -74.25 67.69 10.56
CA VAL A 635 -75.71 67.77 10.70
C VAL A 635 -76.10 67.51 12.16
N ALA A 636 -75.76 68.46 13.03
CA ALA A 636 -76.35 68.66 14.35
C ALA A 636 -75.92 70.05 14.84
N GLY A 637 -76.68 71.06 14.44
CA GLY A 637 -77.00 72.17 15.35
C GLY A 637 -78.09 71.73 16.31
#